data_AF-A0A2D9NKE6-F1
#
_entry.id   AF-A0A2D9NKE6-F1
#
_cell.length_a   1.000
_cell.length_b   1.000
_cell.length_c   1.000
_cell.angle_alpha   90.00
_cell.angle_beta   90.00
_cell.angle_gamma   90.00
#
_symmetry.space_group_name_H-M   'P 1'
#
loop_
_entity.id
_entity.type
_entity.pdbx_description
1 polymer ?
#
loop_
_entity_poly.entity_id
_entity_poly.type
_entity_poly.pdbx_seq_one_letter_code
_entity_poly.pdbx_strand_id
1 'polypeptide(L)'
;MLSHSDPAGLLDLGPKIDFHRGVLNEERFNLLQSLFNGDKQQPDNLSKSIIETPPNDLGRVIAPISSPEPLDIHFRNNLPDWKESDFSEIANDAPSDILVHYDITGKSITEGKMGDINACFNDRLSQIRKMIVKNSKLPRKYSEVARLRRESSRYQGYENMAVAIGLVNEPRYTK
;
A
#
# COMPACT_ATOMS: atom_id res chain seq x y z
N MET A 1 -46.24 -7.97 26.03
CA MET A 1 -45.14 -7.14 26.57
C MET A 1 -43.76 -7.78 26.55
N LEU A 2 -43.60 -9.10 26.73
CA LEU A 2 -42.29 -9.79 26.66
C LEU A 2 -41.68 -9.92 25.23
N SER A 3 -42.36 -9.42 24.20
CA SER A 3 -41.97 -9.57 22.79
C SER A 3 -41.56 -8.26 22.10
N HIS A 4 -41.56 -7.12 22.79
CA HIS A 4 -41.15 -5.84 22.21
C HIS A 4 -39.64 -5.60 22.38
N SER A 5 -38.97 -5.08 21.36
CA SER A 5 -37.49 -4.95 21.32
C SER A 5 -36.90 -4.10 22.45
N ASP A 6 -37.64 -3.12 22.96
CA ASP A 6 -37.31 -2.39 24.18
C ASP A 6 -38.59 -2.13 25.00
N PRO A 7 -38.83 -2.90 26.08
CA PRO A 7 -40.01 -2.73 26.91
C PRO A 7 -39.89 -1.56 27.91
N ALA A 8 -38.68 -1.15 28.27
CA ALA A 8 -38.47 -0.08 29.25
C ALA A 8 -38.72 1.29 28.62
N GLY A 9 -38.16 1.55 27.44
CA GLY A 9 -38.40 2.80 26.71
C GLY A 9 -39.87 2.99 26.31
N LEU A 10 -40.60 1.90 26.04
CA LEU A 10 -42.03 1.95 25.74
C LEU A 10 -42.88 2.36 26.96
N LEU A 11 -42.49 1.95 28.17
CA LEU A 11 -43.17 2.29 29.41
C LEU A 11 -42.89 3.72 29.86
N ASP A 12 -41.73 4.28 29.50
CA ASP A 12 -41.37 5.67 29.79
C ASP A 12 -42.29 6.68 29.08
N LEU A 13 -42.95 6.24 27.99
CA LEU A 13 -43.99 7.01 27.29
C LEU A 13 -45.38 6.88 27.95
N GLY A 14 -45.53 6.06 28.99
CA GLY A 14 -46.76 5.87 29.76
C GLY A 14 -47.40 7.17 30.28
N PRO A 15 -46.64 8.15 30.80
CA PRO A 15 -47.19 9.43 31.24
C PRO A 15 -47.86 10.24 30.12
N LYS A 16 -47.45 10.07 28.85
CA LYS A 16 -48.06 10.78 27.70
C LYS A 16 -49.49 10.30 27.41
N ILE A 17 -49.86 9.11 27.88
CA ILE A 17 -51.18 8.50 27.70
C ILE A 17 -51.96 8.43 29.04
N ASP A 18 -51.55 9.24 30.02
CA ASP A 18 -52.11 9.28 31.38
C ASP A 18 -52.07 7.90 32.09
N PHE A 19 -51.07 7.08 31.77
CA PHE A 19 -50.85 5.79 32.40
C PHE A 19 -49.71 5.88 33.42
N HIS A 20 -50.07 5.98 34.70
CA HIS A 20 -49.11 6.11 35.79
C HIS A 20 -48.83 4.79 36.54
N ARG A 21 -49.85 3.92 36.69
CA ARG A 21 -49.71 2.62 37.38
C ARG A 21 -50.91 1.71 37.07
N GLY A 22 -50.67 0.42 36.88
CA GLY A 22 -51.73 -0.58 36.71
C GLY A 22 -51.36 -1.68 35.71
N VAL A 23 -52.35 -2.47 35.29
CA VAL A 23 -52.21 -3.44 34.21
C VAL A 23 -52.46 -2.77 32.86
N LEU A 24 -51.67 -3.14 31.85
CA LEU A 24 -51.77 -2.56 30.53
C LEU A 24 -52.74 -3.37 29.66
N ASN A 25 -53.84 -2.75 29.25
CA ASN A 25 -54.79 -3.33 28.30
C ASN A 25 -54.23 -3.27 26.86
N GLU A 26 -54.68 -4.17 25.99
CA GLU A 26 -54.21 -4.28 24.60
C GLU A 26 -54.38 -2.98 23.80
N GLU A 27 -55.49 -2.26 24.00
CA GLU A 27 -55.75 -0.98 23.34
C GLU A 27 -54.71 0.09 23.74
N ARG A 28 -54.37 0.16 25.03
CA ARG A 28 -53.36 1.11 25.54
C ARG A 28 -51.96 0.73 25.08
N PHE A 29 -51.67 -0.57 24.99
CA PHE A 29 -50.41 -1.06 24.47
C PHE A 29 -50.19 -0.69 22.99
N ASN A 30 -51.22 -0.86 22.16
CA ASN A 30 -51.16 -0.49 20.74
C ASN A 30 -50.95 1.02 20.55
N LEU A 31 -51.53 1.84 21.42
CA LEU A 31 -51.34 3.30 21.41
C LEU A 31 -49.92 3.71 21.83
N LEU A 32 -49.32 3.04 22.82
CA LEU A 32 -47.91 3.26 23.14
C LEU A 32 -47.00 2.87 21.98
N GLN A 33 -47.31 1.78 21.29
CA GLN A 33 -46.50 1.29 20.17
C GLN A 33 -46.55 2.23 18.96
N SER A 34 -47.71 2.85 18.68
CA SER A 34 -47.80 3.87 17.62
C SER A 34 -47.01 5.13 17.95
N LEU A 35 -47.04 5.59 19.20
CA LEU A 35 -46.25 6.73 19.66
C LEU A 35 -44.73 6.46 19.60
N PHE A 36 -44.31 5.26 20.03
CA PHE A 36 -42.90 4.87 20.00
C PHE A 36 -42.34 4.76 18.57
N ASN A 37 -43.16 4.34 17.62
CA ASN A 37 -42.77 4.30 16.21
C ASN A 37 -42.81 5.68 15.54
N GLY A 38 -43.67 6.59 16.02
CA GLY A 38 -43.76 7.98 15.56
C GLY A 38 -42.52 8.82 15.91
N ASP A 39 -41.99 8.70 17.13
CA ASP A 39 -40.76 9.42 17.55
C ASP A 39 -39.50 8.97 16.78
N LYS A 40 -39.53 7.82 16.09
CA LYS A 40 -38.44 7.36 15.21
C LYS A 40 -38.49 7.95 13.80
N GLN A 41 -39.51 8.74 13.46
CA GLN A 41 -39.66 9.39 12.16
C GLN A 41 -39.70 10.91 12.30
N GLN A 42 -38.59 11.50 12.73
CA GLN A 42 -38.34 12.93 12.51
C GLN A 42 -36.93 13.12 11.93
N PRO A 43 -36.77 13.68 10.72
CA PRO A 43 -35.48 14.00 10.15
C PRO A 43 -35.07 15.41 10.58
N ASP A 44 -34.57 15.57 11.80
CA ASP A 44 -33.94 16.83 12.21
C ASP A 44 -32.47 16.84 11.77
N ASN A 45 -32.27 17.39 10.57
CA ASN A 45 -30.99 17.95 10.17
C ASN A 45 -30.68 19.21 11.02
N LEU A 46 -29.42 19.34 11.44
CA LEU A 46 -28.72 20.51 12.00
C LEU A 46 -28.86 20.81 13.51
N SER A 47 -28.01 20.16 14.30
CA SER A 47 -27.19 20.85 15.30
C SER A 47 -25.87 20.12 15.52
N LYS A 48 -24.76 20.72 15.08
CA LYS A 48 -23.39 20.29 15.37
C LYS A 48 -23.19 20.22 16.90
N SER A 49 -22.96 19.02 17.43
CA SER A 49 -22.19 18.85 18.67
C SER A 49 -20.79 18.41 18.30
N ILE A 50 -19.81 19.21 18.72
CA ILE A 50 -18.38 18.87 18.66
C ILE A 50 -18.16 17.82 19.75
N ILE A 51 -18.31 16.55 19.37
CA ILE A 51 -17.76 15.42 20.10
C ILE A 51 -16.81 14.77 19.12
N GLU A 52 -15.52 14.93 19.37
CA GLU A 52 -14.43 14.31 18.62
C GLU A 52 -14.61 12.79 18.64
N THR A 53 -15.32 12.28 17.65
CA THR A 53 -15.21 10.88 17.24
C THR A 53 -13.92 10.78 16.43
N PRO A 54 -13.08 9.77 16.67
CA PRO A 54 -11.89 9.58 15.85
C PRO A 54 -12.35 9.44 14.38
N PRO A 55 -11.65 10.06 13.41
CA PRO A 55 -12.03 9.96 12.02
C PRO A 55 -12.03 8.48 11.63
N ASN A 56 -13.22 7.92 11.38
CA ASN A 56 -13.38 6.56 10.87
C ASN A 56 -12.88 6.41 9.42
N ASP A 57 -12.32 7.50 8.88
CA ASP A 57 -11.83 7.68 7.52
C ASP A 57 -10.32 7.97 7.52
N LEU A 58 -9.57 7.16 8.26
CA LEU A 58 -8.10 7.02 8.09
C LEU A 58 -7.78 5.85 7.13
N GLY A 59 -8.79 5.37 6.42
CA GLY A 59 -8.70 4.27 5.47
C GLY A 59 -8.34 4.75 4.06
N ARG A 60 -7.82 3.82 3.26
CA ARG A 60 -7.73 4.02 1.81
C ARG A 60 -9.13 3.91 1.21
N VAL A 61 -9.61 4.97 0.56
CA VAL A 61 -10.82 4.91 -0.27
C VAL A 61 -10.56 3.94 -1.42
N ILE A 62 -11.26 2.80 -1.43
CA ILE A 62 -11.18 1.82 -2.50
C ILE A 62 -12.04 2.33 -3.65
N ALA A 63 -11.49 2.36 -4.87
CA ALA A 63 -12.26 2.69 -6.05
C ALA A 63 -13.48 1.74 -6.18
N PRO A 64 -14.61 2.22 -6.75
CA PRO A 64 -15.77 1.37 -6.99
C PRO A 64 -15.38 0.07 -7.70
N ILE A 65 -15.88 -1.06 -7.19
CA ILE A 65 -15.60 -2.40 -7.74
C ILE A 65 -16.23 -2.57 -9.14
N SER A 66 -17.27 -1.80 -9.46
CA SER A 66 -17.93 -1.85 -10.75
C SER A 66 -17.09 -1.17 -11.82
N SER A 67 -16.90 -1.85 -12.95
CA SER A 67 -16.42 -1.20 -14.17
C SER A 67 -17.34 -0.02 -14.51
N PRO A 68 -16.80 1.17 -14.80
CA PRO A 68 -17.61 2.26 -15.31
C PRO A 68 -18.30 1.82 -16.60
N GLU A 69 -19.56 2.19 -16.76
CA GLU A 69 -20.28 1.93 -18.01
C GLU A 69 -19.56 2.69 -19.15
N PRO A 70 -19.30 2.06 -20.30
CA PRO A 70 -18.69 2.73 -21.44
C PRO A 70 -19.55 3.93 -21.84
N LEU A 71 -18.97 5.14 -21.75
CA LEU A 71 -19.64 6.33 -22.23
C LEU A 71 -19.62 6.30 -23.75
N ASP A 72 -20.79 6.38 -24.38
CA ASP A 72 -20.88 6.53 -25.83
C ASP A 72 -20.50 7.97 -26.21
N ILE A 73 -19.19 8.19 -26.35
CA ILE A 73 -18.65 9.45 -26.82
C ILE A 73 -19.02 9.62 -28.30
N HIS A 74 -20.06 10.42 -28.53
CA HIS A 74 -20.36 10.91 -29.87
C HIS A 74 -19.25 11.88 -30.25
N PHE A 75 -18.25 11.38 -30.98
CA PHE A 75 -17.23 12.23 -31.54
C PHE A 75 -17.91 13.33 -32.36
N ARG A 76 -17.57 14.59 -32.07
CA ARG A 76 -17.98 15.76 -32.87
C ARG A 76 -17.23 15.80 -34.20
N ASN A 77 -17.10 14.65 -34.85
CA ASN A 77 -16.50 14.53 -36.16
C ASN A 77 -17.36 15.34 -37.12
N ASN A 78 -16.71 16.26 -37.86
CA ASN A 78 -17.29 17.23 -38.81
C ASN A 78 -17.64 18.64 -38.26
N LEU A 79 -17.22 19.03 -37.05
CA LEU A 79 -17.21 20.47 -36.71
C LEU A 79 -15.96 21.15 -37.29
N PRO A 80 -16.07 22.41 -37.78
CA PRO A 80 -14.94 23.14 -38.38
C PRO A 80 -13.78 23.40 -37.40
N ASP A 81 -14.06 23.32 -36.08
CA ASP A 81 -13.07 23.49 -35.01
C ASP A 81 -12.39 22.17 -34.61
N TRP A 82 -12.84 21.02 -35.13
CA TRP A 82 -12.25 19.71 -34.85
C TRP A 82 -11.26 19.33 -35.95
N LYS A 83 -10.01 19.05 -35.54
CA LYS A 83 -8.96 18.56 -36.45
C LYS A 83 -8.40 17.24 -35.93
N GLU A 84 -8.38 16.25 -36.79
CA GLU A 84 -7.81 14.92 -36.52
C GLU A 84 -6.31 14.99 -36.18
N SER A 85 -5.59 16.02 -36.67
CA SER A 85 -4.18 16.26 -36.32
C SER A 85 -3.94 16.52 -34.84
N ASP A 86 -4.94 17.06 -34.15
CA ASP A 86 -4.80 17.49 -32.75
C ASP A 86 -5.01 16.31 -31.79
N PHE A 87 -5.61 15.21 -32.27
CA PHE A 87 -5.90 14.00 -31.51
C PHE A 87 -5.59 12.77 -32.37
N SER A 88 -4.35 12.27 -32.31
CA SER A 88 -3.94 11.05 -33.04
C SER A 88 -4.62 9.81 -32.46
N GLU A 89 -5.70 9.37 -33.09
CA GLU A 89 -6.43 8.14 -32.76
C GLU A 89 -5.74 6.86 -33.28
N ILE A 90 -4.61 7.01 -33.98
CA ILE A 90 -3.83 5.92 -34.54
C ILE A 90 -3.01 5.25 -33.44
N ALA A 91 -3.48 4.10 -32.97
CA ALA A 91 -2.70 3.22 -32.12
C ALA A 91 -1.59 2.55 -32.95
N ASN A 92 -0.35 3.01 -32.78
CA ASN A 92 0.83 2.30 -33.31
C ASN A 92 1.30 1.25 -32.29
N ASP A 93 1.79 0.12 -32.79
CA ASP A 93 2.36 -0.92 -31.93
C ASP A 93 3.51 -0.34 -31.09
N ALA A 94 3.44 -0.58 -29.78
CA ALA A 94 4.53 -0.25 -28.88
C ALA A 94 5.71 -1.21 -29.17
N PRO A 95 6.97 -0.72 -29.15
CA PRO A 95 8.12 -1.60 -29.30
C PRO A 95 8.18 -2.59 -28.13
N SER A 96 8.14 -3.88 -28.44
CA SER A 96 8.14 -4.99 -27.48
C SER A 96 9.52 -5.31 -26.86
N ASP A 97 10.52 -4.46 -27.05
CA ASP A 97 11.85 -4.68 -26.49
C ASP A 97 11.87 -4.29 -25.00
N ILE A 98 11.50 -5.26 -24.17
CA ILE A 98 11.42 -5.09 -22.72
C ILE A 98 12.72 -5.58 -22.10
N LEU A 99 13.52 -4.65 -21.57
CA LEU A 99 14.65 -4.95 -20.70
C LEU A 99 14.14 -5.14 -19.26
N VAL A 100 13.85 -6.38 -18.89
CA VAL A 100 13.43 -6.72 -17.53
C VAL A 100 14.64 -6.74 -16.59
N HIS A 101 14.71 -5.75 -15.70
CA HIS A 101 15.63 -5.78 -14.55
C HIS A 101 15.00 -6.59 -13.42
N TYR A 102 15.50 -7.81 -13.20
CA TYR A 102 14.96 -8.77 -12.22
C TYR A 102 15.42 -8.54 -10.77
N ASP A 103 15.98 -7.38 -10.45
CA ASP A 103 16.56 -7.10 -9.13
C ASP A 103 15.47 -7.06 -8.04
N ILE A 104 14.20 -6.90 -8.44
CA ILE A 104 13.03 -7.10 -7.58
C ILE A 104 12.49 -8.50 -7.83
N THR A 105 13.17 -9.51 -7.29
CA THR A 105 12.52 -10.82 -7.14
C THR A 105 11.25 -10.59 -6.31
N GLY A 106 10.09 -11.04 -6.78
CA GLY A 106 8.77 -10.80 -6.16
C GLY A 106 8.57 -11.34 -4.73
N LYS A 107 9.66 -11.63 -4.03
CA LYS A 107 9.77 -11.94 -2.60
C LYS A 107 10.32 -10.75 -1.79
N SER A 108 10.58 -9.61 -2.42
CA SER A 108 10.96 -8.38 -1.73
C SER A 108 9.81 -7.96 -0.81
N ILE A 109 10.00 -8.18 0.49
CA ILE A 109 9.10 -7.75 1.56
C ILE A 109 9.53 -6.36 2.02
N THR A 110 8.60 -5.53 2.49
CA THR A 110 8.90 -4.16 2.94
C THR A 110 9.76 -4.11 4.21
N GLU A 111 9.93 -5.24 4.90
CA GLU A 111 10.83 -5.38 6.03
C GLU A 111 12.18 -5.96 5.58
N GLY A 112 13.26 -5.19 5.70
CA GLY A 112 14.60 -5.69 5.37
C GLY A 112 15.10 -6.68 6.43
N LYS A 113 15.35 -7.94 6.07
CA LYS A 113 16.01 -8.89 6.97
C LYS A 113 17.53 -8.74 6.90
N MET A 114 18.23 -9.02 8.00
CA MET A 114 19.70 -9.03 8.02
C MET A 114 20.30 -10.01 7.00
N GLY A 115 19.60 -11.13 6.73
CA GLY A 115 19.96 -12.07 5.68
C GLY A 115 19.95 -11.44 4.28
N ASP A 116 18.94 -10.62 3.99
CA ASP A 116 18.77 -9.95 2.70
C ASP A 116 19.86 -8.89 2.49
N ILE A 117 20.23 -8.17 3.55
CA ILE A 117 21.34 -7.21 3.53
C ILE A 117 22.65 -7.91 3.16
N ASN A 118 22.96 -9.02 3.83
CA ASN A 118 24.17 -9.80 3.54
C ASN A 118 24.16 -10.39 2.13
N ALA A 119 23.01 -10.88 1.66
CA ALA A 119 22.84 -11.39 0.30
C ALA A 119 23.11 -10.30 -0.74
N CYS A 120 22.53 -9.11 -0.55
CA CYS A 120 22.74 -7.95 -1.42
C CYS A 120 24.22 -7.58 -1.55
N PHE A 121 24.96 -7.52 -0.44
CA PHE A 121 26.41 -7.23 -0.48
C PHE A 121 27.22 -8.32 -1.19
N ASN A 122 26.88 -9.58 -0.99
CA ASN A 122 27.55 -10.70 -1.65
C ASN A 122 27.29 -10.73 -3.16
N ASP A 123 26.05 -10.51 -3.58
CA ASP A 123 25.67 -10.44 -4.99
C ASP A 123 26.36 -9.28 -5.69
N ARG A 124 26.33 -8.09 -5.08
CA ARG A 124 27.05 -6.92 -5.57
C ARG A 124 28.55 -7.19 -5.72
N LEU A 125 29.19 -7.79 -4.71
CA LEU A 125 30.61 -8.14 -4.77
C LEU A 125 30.90 -9.16 -5.89
N SER A 126 30.01 -10.15 -6.09
CA SER A 126 30.14 -11.15 -7.15
C SER A 126 30.05 -10.52 -8.54
N GLN A 127 29.10 -9.62 -8.76
CA GLN A 127 28.94 -8.89 -10.02
C GLN A 127 30.16 -8.00 -10.32
N ILE A 128 30.58 -7.17 -9.36
CA ILE A 128 31.75 -6.30 -9.51
C ILE A 128 33.00 -7.13 -9.82
N ARG A 129 33.19 -8.25 -9.12
CA ARG A 129 34.31 -9.16 -9.36
C ARG A 129 34.31 -9.70 -10.79
N LYS A 130 33.15 -10.15 -11.31
CA LYS A 130 33.04 -10.61 -12.71
C LYS A 130 33.38 -9.50 -13.70
N MET A 131 32.89 -8.28 -13.48
CA MET A 131 33.17 -7.13 -14.34
C MET A 131 34.65 -6.76 -14.35
N ILE A 132 35.30 -6.69 -13.18
CA ILE A 132 36.73 -6.36 -13.07
C ILE A 132 37.56 -7.42 -13.79
N VAL A 133 37.27 -8.70 -13.60
CA VAL A 133 38.01 -9.79 -14.24
C VAL A 133 37.83 -9.78 -15.77
N LYS A 134 36.65 -9.40 -16.26
CA LYS A 134 36.36 -9.32 -17.70
C LYS A 134 37.03 -8.11 -18.36
N ASN A 135 37.01 -6.95 -17.69
CA ASN A 135 37.38 -5.67 -18.29
C ASN A 135 38.79 -5.18 -17.92
N SER A 136 39.40 -5.73 -16.86
CA SER A 136 40.71 -5.30 -16.36
C SER A 136 41.78 -6.37 -16.53
N LYS A 137 42.99 -5.96 -16.89
CA LYS A 137 44.17 -6.83 -16.97
C LYS A 137 44.85 -6.86 -15.60
N LEU A 138 44.34 -7.70 -14.70
CA LEU A 138 44.94 -7.89 -13.38
C LEU A 138 46.32 -8.58 -13.52
N PRO A 139 47.36 -8.16 -12.76
CA PRO A 139 48.68 -8.78 -12.80
C PRO A 139 48.68 -10.27 -12.44
N ARG A 140 47.75 -10.68 -11.57
CA ARG A 140 47.53 -12.07 -11.14
C ARG A 140 46.06 -12.35 -10.92
N LYS A 141 45.70 -13.65 -10.84
CA LYS A 141 44.36 -14.08 -10.42
C LYS A 141 44.07 -13.56 -9.02
N TYR A 142 42.86 -13.05 -8.82
CA TYR A 142 42.43 -12.63 -7.50
C TYR A 142 42.30 -13.83 -6.56
N SER A 143 42.57 -13.62 -5.27
CA SER A 143 42.37 -14.62 -4.22
C SER A 143 41.57 -14.04 -3.07
N GLU A 144 41.07 -14.93 -2.22
CA GLU A 144 40.22 -14.57 -1.09
C GLU A 144 41.03 -13.89 0.02
N VAL A 145 40.46 -12.84 0.63
CA VAL A 145 41.17 -12.00 1.62
C VAL A 145 41.61 -12.82 2.83
N ALA A 146 40.81 -13.77 3.32
CA ALA A 146 41.22 -14.60 4.45
C ALA A 146 42.42 -15.49 4.12
N ARG A 147 42.51 -15.99 2.88
CA ARG A 147 43.68 -16.74 2.41
C ARG A 147 44.92 -15.86 2.34
N LEU A 148 44.81 -14.66 1.78
CA LEU A 148 45.93 -13.73 1.69
C LEU A 148 46.43 -13.29 3.06
N ARG A 149 45.54 -13.13 4.04
CA ARG A 149 45.95 -12.86 5.43
C ARG A 149 46.76 -14.02 6.02
N ARG A 150 46.29 -15.26 5.83
CA ARG A 150 46.99 -16.47 6.30
C ARG A 150 48.36 -16.66 5.63
N GLU A 151 48.46 -16.35 4.35
CA GLU A 151 49.67 -16.52 3.54
C GLU A 151 50.47 -15.20 3.38
N SER A 152 50.26 -14.21 4.26
CA SER A 152 50.82 -12.86 4.09
C SER A 152 52.35 -12.82 3.97
N SER A 153 53.06 -13.75 4.62
CA SER A 153 54.52 -13.88 4.52
C SER A 153 55.02 -14.27 3.13
N ARG A 154 54.20 -14.98 2.33
CA ARG A 154 54.57 -15.41 0.97
C ARG A 154 54.50 -14.25 -0.04
N TYR A 155 53.66 -13.26 0.24
CA TYR A 155 53.38 -12.15 -0.67
C TYR A 155 54.15 -10.89 -0.30
N GLN A 156 55.39 -11.07 0.18
CA GLN A 156 56.31 -9.99 0.51
C GLN A 156 57.29 -9.79 -0.66
N GLY A 157 57.46 -8.54 -1.10
CA GLY A 157 58.37 -8.15 -2.18
C GLY A 157 57.69 -7.79 -3.50
N TYR A 158 58.47 -7.21 -4.43
CA TYR A 158 57.97 -6.72 -5.72
C TYR A 158 57.55 -7.86 -6.66
N GLU A 159 58.28 -8.97 -6.67
CA GLU A 159 57.99 -10.15 -7.50
C GLU A 159 56.73 -10.90 -7.03
N ASN A 160 56.43 -10.86 -5.73
CA ASN A 160 55.44 -11.70 -5.06
C ASN A 160 54.15 -10.93 -4.75
N MET A 161 53.56 -10.35 -5.79
CA MET A 161 52.31 -9.61 -5.68
C MET A 161 51.12 -10.55 -5.45
N ALA A 162 50.15 -10.05 -4.68
CA ALA A 162 48.82 -10.64 -4.48
C ALA A 162 47.74 -9.65 -4.92
N VAL A 163 46.63 -10.16 -5.45
CA VAL A 163 45.49 -9.34 -5.87
C VAL A 163 44.24 -9.80 -5.13
N ALA A 164 43.49 -8.85 -4.58
CA ALA A 164 42.21 -9.09 -3.94
C ALA A 164 41.16 -8.11 -4.48
N ILE A 165 39.91 -8.57 -4.56
CA ILE A 165 38.75 -7.73 -4.91
C ILE A 165 37.78 -7.81 -3.74
N GLY A 166 37.45 -6.66 -3.17
CA GLY A 166 36.57 -6.53 -2.02
C GLY A 166 35.81 -5.22 -2.02
N LEU A 167 34.85 -5.10 -1.11
CA LEU A 167 34.15 -3.85 -0.82
C LEU A 167 34.97 -3.04 0.18
N VAL A 168 35.04 -1.72 -0.03
CA VAL A 168 35.70 -0.78 0.90
C VAL A 168 34.66 -0.36 1.94
N ASN A 169 35.02 -0.40 3.23
CA ASN A 169 34.13 0.05 4.29
C ASN A 169 34.12 1.59 4.36
N GLU A 170 35.28 2.18 4.64
CA GLU A 170 35.45 3.62 4.75
C GLU A 170 36.82 4.03 4.17
N PRO A 171 36.91 5.11 3.38
CA PRO A 171 38.19 5.63 2.93
C PRO A 171 38.93 6.24 4.13
N ARG A 172 40.06 5.65 4.51
CA ARG A 172 40.89 6.15 5.62
C ARG A 172 41.57 7.48 5.31
N TYR A 173 41.74 7.79 4.02
CA TYR A 173 42.34 9.04 3.54
C TYR A 173 41.66 9.42 2.23
N THR A 174 41.09 10.62 2.19
CA THR A 174 40.74 11.31 0.95
C THR A 174 41.95 12.15 0.52
N LYS A 175 42.38 12.02 -0.74
CA LYS A 175 43.31 12.97 -1.35
C LYS A 175 42.57 14.22 -1.79
#